data_AF-A0A3N0ZLP2-F1
#
_entry.id   AF-A0A3N0ZLP2-F1
#
_cell.length_a   1.000
_cell.length_b   1.000
_cell.length_c   1.000
_cell.angle_alpha   90.00
_cell.angle_beta   90.00
_cell.angle_gamma   90.00
#
_symmetry.space_group_name_H-M   'P 1'
#
loop_
_entity.id
_entity.type
_entity.pdbx_description
1 polymer ?
#
loop_
_entity_poly.entity_id
_entity_poly.type
_entity_poly.pdbx_seq_one_letter_code
_entity_poly.pdbx_strand_id
1 'polypeptide(L)'
;MNFKDFLNENKENLLEEWFLWLIDHYPEPSKKFISKKEEPFTNPVGYNLYQNLGKLLSLICSSEIDCTEFNDSLEDILKIRAVQDLSYWQSANIFRFLWDKFNNSLPTDTKVESYRTDVDYYMTISEKAFESFINIREKIAQIQREEIRNRYGKFLEKLNEKYKLMDNILGESFANKIEE
;
A
#
# COMPACT_ATOMS: atom_id res chain seq x y z
N MET A 1 -7.95 -25.40 18.19
CA MET A 1 -8.07 -23.95 18.05
C MET A 1 -7.80 -23.63 16.60
N ASN A 2 -8.74 -22.99 15.91
CA ASN A 2 -8.55 -22.54 14.53
C ASN A 2 -7.98 -21.10 14.52
N PHE A 3 -7.62 -20.59 13.34
CA PHE A 3 -6.98 -19.27 13.21
C PHE A 3 -7.86 -18.14 13.78
N LYS A 4 -9.15 -18.14 13.46
CA LYS A 4 -10.08 -17.10 13.90
C LYS A 4 -10.32 -17.14 15.41
N ASP A 5 -10.44 -18.34 15.98
CA ASP A 5 -10.58 -18.52 17.43
C ASP A 5 -9.36 -17.92 18.15
N PHE A 6 -8.15 -18.23 17.66
CA PHE A 6 -6.90 -17.68 18.20
C PHE A 6 -6.87 -16.15 18.15
N LEU A 7 -7.25 -15.56 17.01
CA LEU A 7 -7.30 -14.11 16.86
C LEU A 7 -8.30 -13.47 17.82
N ASN A 8 -9.45 -14.11 18.02
CA ASN A 8 -10.51 -13.61 18.89
C ASN A 8 -10.11 -13.67 20.37
N GLU A 9 -9.47 -14.76 20.80
CA GLU A 9 -8.99 -14.95 22.17
C GLU A 9 -7.86 -13.98 22.55
N ASN A 10 -7.03 -13.57 21.57
CA ASN A 10 -5.84 -12.74 21.81
C ASN A 10 -5.96 -11.32 21.24
N LYS A 11 -7.18 -10.89 20.88
CA LYS A 11 -7.45 -9.72 20.05
C LYS A 11 -6.77 -8.44 20.52
N GLU A 12 -6.89 -8.10 21.80
CA GLU A 12 -6.34 -6.85 22.36
C GLU A 12 -4.81 -6.83 22.28
N ASN A 13 -4.15 -7.91 22.71
CA ASN A 13 -2.70 -8.02 22.67
C ASN A 13 -2.18 -8.05 21.23
N LEU A 14 -2.85 -8.79 20.35
CA LEU A 14 -2.48 -8.88 18.94
C LEU A 14 -2.55 -7.54 18.23
N LEU A 15 -3.54 -6.69 18.54
CA LEU A 15 -3.66 -5.38 17.89
C LEU A 15 -2.45 -4.48 18.19
N GLU A 16 -2.01 -4.42 19.44
CA GLU A 16 -0.83 -3.65 19.84
C GLU A 16 0.42 -4.18 19.13
N GLU A 17 0.68 -5.48 19.25
CA GLU A 17 1.88 -6.07 18.68
C GLU A 17 1.89 -6.00 17.16
N TRP A 18 0.74 -6.16 16.52
CA TRP A 18 0.59 -6.07 15.07
C TRP A 18 0.88 -4.65 14.58
N PHE A 19 0.37 -3.64 15.27
CA PHE A 19 0.68 -2.25 14.97
C PHE A 19 2.19 -1.97 15.10
N LEU A 20 2.81 -2.38 16.21
CA LEU A 20 4.25 -2.20 16.43
C LEU A 20 5.08 -2.91 15.36
N TRP A 21 4.72 -4.14 15.00
CA TRP A 21 5.35 -4.89 13.91
C TRP A 21 5.21 -4.17 12.56
N LEU A 22 4.03 -3.60 12.28
CA LEU A 22 3.76 -2.93 11.01
C LEU A 22 4.60 -1.66 10.85
N ILE A 23 4.79 -0.89 11.93
CA ILE A 23 5.58 0.35 11.93
C ILE A 23 7.09 0.11 12.07
N ASP A 24 7.52 -1.07 12.50
CA ASP A 24 8.94 -1.44 12.62
C ASP A 24 9.68 -1.38 11.28
N HIS A 25 8.94 -1.53 10.19
CA HIS A 25 9.45 -1.44 8.83
C HIS A 25 9.77 0.00 8.38
N TYR A 26 9.34 1.01 9.14
CA TYR A 26 9.54 2.42 8.78
C TYR A 26 10.90 2.90 9.29
N PRO A 27 11.60 3.77 8.55
CA PRO A 27 12.85 4.34 9.02
C PRO A 27 12.65 5.19 10.28
N GLU A 28 13.66 5.23 11.15
CA GLU A 28 13.75 6.28 12.18
C GLU A 28 14.05 7.62 11.50
N PRO A 29 13.41 8.75 11.88
CA PRO A 29 12.60 9.01 13.09
C PRO A 29 11.08 8.81 12.92
N SER A 30 10.61 8.42 11.73
CA SER A 30 9.17 8.31 11.42
C SER A 30 8.48 7.31 12.33
N LYS A 31 9.13 6.18 12.64
CA LYS A 31 8.62 5.15 13.55
C LYS A 31 8.26 5.73 14.94
N LYS A 32 9.15 6.50 15.56
CA LYS A 32 8.92 7.14 16.87
C LYS A 32 7.75 8.13 16.86
N PHE A 33 7.50 8.78 15.73
CA PHE A 33 6.36 9.68 15.59
C PHE A 33 5.06 8.88 15.42
N ILE A 34 5.05 7.90 14.49
CA ILE A 34 3.89 7.08 14.18
C ILE A 34 3.43 6.28 15.41
N SER A 35 4.34 5.82 16.27
CA SER A 35 4.00 5.05 17.47
C SER A 35 3.08 5.78 18.45
N LYS A 36 2.97 7.11 18.38
CA LYS A 36 2.06 7.93 19.20
C LYS A 36 0.62 7.91 18.67
N LYS A 37 0.00 6.73 18.66
CA LYS A 37 -1.30 6.45 18.02
C LYS A 37 -2.54 7.09 18.68
N GLU A 38 -2.41 7.65 19.88
CA GLU A 38 -3.53 8.25 20.64
C GLU A 38 -3.89 9.66 20.18
N GLU A 39 -3.08 10.24 19.30
CA GLU A 39 -3.12 11.66 18.96
C GLU A 39 -3.68 11.88 17.53
N PRO A 40 -5.01 11.94 17.32
CA PRO A 40 -5.59 12.00 15.97
C PRO A 40 -5.21 13.29 15.21
N PHE A 41 -5.04 14.40 15.92
CA PHE A 41 -4.71 15.69 15.31
C PHE A 41 -3.21 15.89 15.10
N THR A 42 -2.39 15.46 16.07
CA THR A 42 -0.94 15.67 15.97
C THR A 42 -0.22 14.50 15.30
N ASN A 43 -0.80 13.31 15.26
CA ASN A 43 -0.31 12.13 14.55
C ASN A 43 -1.46 11.38 13.82
N PRO A 44 -2.00 11.96 12.74
CA PRO A 44 -3.09 11.33 11.99
C PRO A 44 -2.68 9.99 11.36
N VAL A 45 -1.40 9.79 11.03
CA VAL A 45 -0.92 8.55 10.40
C VAL A 45 -0.97 7.38 11.38
N GLY A 46 -0.38 7.55 12.58
CA GLY A 46 -0.41 6.50 13.60
C GLY A 46 -1.82 6.17 14.08
N TYR A 47 -2.64 7.20 14.30
CA TYR A 47 -4.04 7.03 14.67
C TYR A 47 -4.83 6.23 13.62
N ASN A 48 -4.78 6.65 12.34
CA ASN A 48 -5.52 5.96 11.28
C ASN A 48 -5.04 4.52 11.07
N LEU A 49 -3.72 4.28 11.09
CA LEU A 49 -3.18 2.92 11.01
C LEU A 49 -3.73 2.04 12.14
N TYR A 50 -3.67 2.51 13.39
CA TYR A 50 -4.13 1.72 14.53
C TYR A 50 -5.63 1.43 14.49
N GLN A 51 -6.46 2.43 14.18
CA GLN A 51 -7.92 2.26 14.10
C GLN A 51 -8.31 1.29 12.98
N ASN A 52 -7.72 1.42 11.79
CA ASN A 52 -8.03 0.54 10.67
C ASN A 52 -7.52 -0.90 10.90
N LEU A 53 -6.37 -1.08 11.58
CA LEU A 53 -5.93 -2.42 12.00
C LEU A 53 -6.91 -3.05 12.99
N GLY A 54 -7.43 -2.27 13.95
CA GLY A 54 -8.45 -2.74 14.90
C GLY A 54 -9.74 -3.17 14.21
N LYS A 55 -10.19 -2.41 13.22
CA LYS A 55 -11.34 -2.77 12.37
C LYS A 55 -11.08 -4.05 11.59
N LEU A 56 -9.96 -4.13 10.86
CA LEU A 56 -9.61 -5.33 10.11
C LEU A 56 -9.54 -6.56 11.00
N LEU A 57 -8.88 -6.47 12.17
CA LEU A 57 -8.79 -7.58 13.11
C LEU A 57 -10.19 -8.03 13.56
N SER A 58 -11.09 -7.08 13.83
CA SER A 58 -12.48 -7.38 14.21
C SER A 58 -13.24 -8.11 13.10
N LEU A 59 -13.13 -7.62 11.86
CA LEU A 59 -13.81 -8.18 10.68
C LEU A 59 -13.27 -9.57 10.30
N ILE A 60 -11.96 -9.79 10.49
CA ILE A 60 -11.33 -11.10 10.30
C ILE A 60 -11.87 -12.10 11.34
N CYS A 61 -11.96 -11.70 12.61
CA CYS A 61 -12.55 -12.55 13.65
C CYS A 61 -14.03 -12.89 13.35
N SER A 62 -14.82 -11.95 12.84
CA SER A 62 -16.24 -12.16 12.49
C SER A 62 -16.45 -12.83 11.13
N SER A 63 -15.39 -13.07 10.34
CA SER A 63 -15.46 -13.58 8.97
C SER A 63 -16.15 -12.64 7.96
N GLU A 64 -16.18 -11.34 8.24
CA GLU A 64 -16.81 -10.31 7.41
C GLU A 64 -15.78 -9.65 6.47
N ILE A 65 -15.12 -10.46 5.63
CA ILE A 65 -14.01 -10.01 4.76
C ILE A 65 -14.46 -9.54 3.36
N ASP A 66 -15.76 -9.64 3.07
CA ASP A 66 -16.36 -9.21 1.81
C ASP A 66 -17.16 -7.91 1.94
N CYS A 67 -17.24 -7.33 3.13
CA CYS A 67 -17.92 -6.06 3.35
C CYS A 67 -17.07 -4.86 2.85
N THR A 68 -17.74 -3.74 2.60
CA THR A 68 -17.06 -2.50 2.18
C THR A 68 -16.09 -2.00 3.24
N GLU A 69 -16.44 -2.13 4.52
CA GLU A 69 -15.59 -1.67 5.62
C GLU A 69 -14.23 -2.39 5.69
N PHE A 70 -14.20 -3.69 5.34
CA PHE A 70 -12.95 -4.44 5.22
C PHE A 70 -12.07 -3.85 4.12
N ASN A 71 -12.65 -3.63 2.93
CA ASN A 71 -11.93 -3.10 1.79
C ASN A 71 -11.45 -1.66 2.04
N ASP A 72 -12.28 -0.81 2.63
CA ASP A 72 -11.93 0.58 2.95
C ASP A 72 -10.79 0.65 3.98
N SER A 73 -10.89 -0.13 5.07
CA SER A 73 -9.84 -0.19 6.11
C SER A 73 -8.51 -0.70 5.55
N LEU A 74 -8.59 -1.71 4.67
CA LEU A 74 -7.44 -2.28 3.97
C LEU A 74 -6.80 -1.24 3.03
N GLU A 75 -7.61 -0.56 2.22
CA GLU A 75 -7.13 0.46 1.28
C GLU A 75 -6.46 1.62 2.01
N ASP A 76 -7.02 2.09 3.13
CA ASP A 76 -6.45 3.19 3.93
C ASP A 76 -5.07 2.85 4.50
N ILE A 77 -4.89 1.62 5.02
CA ILE A 77 -3.58 1.15 5.50
C ILE A 77 -2.59 1.06 4.34
N LEU A 78 -3.01 0.43 3.23
CA LEU A 78 -2.14 0.17 2.10
C LEU A 78 -1.75 1.46 1.36
N LYS A 79 -2.62 2.48 1.30
CA LYS A 79 -2.29 3.81 0.76
C LYS A 79 -1.13 4.44 1.50
N ILE A 80 -1.17 4.42 2.84
CA ILE A 80 -0.10 4.94 3.68
C ILE A 80 1.20 4.20 3.38
N ARG A 81 1.15 2.86 3.28
CA ARG A 81 2.32 2.00 3.05
C ARG A 81 2.85 2.07 1.61
N ALA A 82 2.01 2.37 0.63
CA ALA A 82 2.38 2.38 -0.79
C ALA A 82 3.29 3.55 -1.17
N VAL A 83 3.28 4.63 -0.38
CA VAL A 83 4.13 5.80 -0.57
C VAL A 83 5.38 5.81 0.32
N GLN A 84 5.52 4.82 1.21
CA GLN A 84 6.75 4.64 2.00
C GLN A 84 7.81 3.92 1.17
N ASP A 85 9.07 4.07 1.57
CA ASP A 85 10.20 3.37 0.98
C ASP A 85 10.30 1.91 1.52
N LEU A 86 9.29 1.11 1.17
CA LEU A 86 9.15 -0.29 1.55
C LEU A 86 9.15 -1.17 0.30
N SER A 87 9.63 -2.41 0.44
CA SER A 87 9.45 -3.40 -0.63
C SER A 87 7.97 -3.76 -0.82
N TYR A 88 7.58 -4.18 -2.03
CA TYR A 88 6.20 -4.58 -2.33
C TYR A 88 5.66 -5.64 -1.38
N TRP A 89 6.50 -6.62 -1.05
CA TRP A 89 6.13 -7.66 -0.10
C TRP A 89 5.86 -7.10 1.30
N GLN A 90 6.73 -6.22 1.80
CA GLN A 90 6.54 -5.59 3.11
C GLN A 90 5.29 -4.70 3.09
N SER A 91 5.05 -3.93 2.04
CA SER A 91 3.87 -3.05 1.96
C SER A 91 2.57 -3.82 1.96
N ALA A 92 2.46 -4.88 1.15
CA ALA A 92 1.21 -5.60 0.92
C ALA A 92 0.92 -6.70 1.95
N ASN A 93 1.95 -7.39 2.48
CA ASN A 93 1.74 -8.54 3.35
C ASN A 93 1.53 -8.14 4.83
N ILE A 94 0.48 -7.36 5.08
CA ILE A 94 0.18 -6.86 6.42
C ILE A 94 -0.32 -7.96 7.36
N PHE A 95 -0.91 -9.04 6.87
CA PHE A 95 -1.50 -10.11 7.70
C PHE A 95 -0.49 -11.17 8.17
N ARG A 96 0.74 -11.16 7.63
CA ARG A 96 1.79 -12.12 7.99
C ARG A 96 1.99 -12.25 9.49
N PHE A 97 2.02 -11.13 10.21
CA PHE A 97 2.23 -11.13 11.65
C PHE A 97 1.22 -12.00 12.39
N LEU A 98 -0.07 -11.85 12.06
CA LEU A 98 -1.16 -12.61 12.67
C LEU A 98 -1.00 -14.11 12.38
N TRP A 99 -0.66 -14.44 11.14
CA TRP A 99 -0.45 -15.82 10.71
C TRP A 99 0.74 -16.47 11.43
N ASP A 100 1.87 -15.77 11.52
CA ASP A 100 3.06 -16.26 12.21
C ASP A 100 2.78 -16.46 13.71
N LYS A 101 2.01 -15.56 14.35
CA LYS A 101 1.58 -15.71 15.75
C LYS A 101 0.70 -16.93 15.97
N PHE A 102 -0.26 -17.16 15.09
CA PHE A 102 -1.10 -18.35 15.14
C PHE A 102 -0.28 -19.62 14.99
N ASN A 103 0.60 -19.69 13.99
CA ASN A 103 1.41 -20.88 13.73
C ASN A 103 2.33 -21.22 14.91
N ASN A 104 2.92 -20.21 15.53
CA ASN A 104 3.76 -20.39 16.72
C ASN A 104 2.96 -20.82 17.97
N SER A 105 1.64 -20.63 17.98
CA SER A 105 0.76 -21.08 19.07
C SER A 105 0.32 -22.55 18.93
N LEU A 106 0.46 -23.14 17.75
CA LEU A 106 0.00 -24.50 17.48
C LEU A 106 0.97 -25.55 18.06
N PRO A 107 0.45 -26.66 18.61
CA PRO A 107 1.27 -27.81 18.99
C PRO A 107 1.98 -28.43 17.78
N THR A 108 3.17 -29.00 18.01
CA THR A 108 3.99 -29.64 16.97
C THR A 108 3.27 -30.82 16.27
N ASP A 109 2.32 -31.46 16.96
CA ASP A 109 1.58 -32.63 16.47
C ASP A 109 0.21 -32.26 15.83
N THR A 110 0.03 -31.00 15.42
CA THR A 110 -1.22 -30.54 14.80
C THR A 110 -1.50 -31.29 13.49
N LYS A 111 -2.70 -31.85 13.34
CA LYS A 111 -3.11 -32.57 12.13
C LYS A 111 -3.26 -31.62 10.95
N VAL A 112 -2.69 -32.00 9.80
CA VAL A 112 -2.71 -31.19 8.58
C VAL A 112 -4.13 -30.95 8.07
N GLU A 113 -5.05 -31.93 8.17
CA GLU A 113 -6.42 -31.76 7.67
C GLU A 113 -7.20 -30.67 8.42
N SER A 114 -6.94 -30.47 9.72
CA SER A 114 -7.61 -29.41 10.51
C SER A 114 -7.09 -28.01 10.20
N TYR A 115 -5.96 -27.90 9.52
CA TYR A 115 -5.26 -26.63 9.25
C TYR A 115 -5.58 -26.05 7.86
N ARG A 116 -6.16 -26.86 6.96
CA ARG A 116 -6.44 -26.46 5.58
C ARG A 116 -7.35 -25.23 5.50
N THR A 117 -8.45 -25.21 6.26
CA THR A 117 -9.39 -24.08 6.27
C THR A 117 -8.74 -22.79 6.77
N ASP A 118 -7.81 -22.88 7.72
CA ASP A 118 -7.07 -21.73 8.25
C ASP A 118 -6.11 -21.15 7.20
N VAL A 119 -5.41 -22.03 6.47
CA VAL A 119 -4.55 -21.64 5.35
C VAL A 119 -5.36 -20.97 4.25
N ASP A 120 -6.46 -21.60 3.82
CA ASP A 120 -7.33 -21.06 2.76
C ASP A 120 -7.83 -19.67 3.13
N TYR A 121 -8.25 -19.48 4.39
CA TYR A 121 -8.73 -18.20 4.89
C TYR A 121 -7.62 -17.14 4.95
N TYR A 122 -6.42 -17.49 5.44
CA TYR A 122 -5.26 -16.59 5.41
C TYR A 122 -4.87 -16.20 3.98
N MET A 123 -4.91 -17.14 3.04
CA MET A 123 -4.65 -16.86 1.63
C MET A 123 -5.69 -15.89 1.06
N THR A 124 -6.98 -16.07 1.37
CA THR A 124 -8.05 -15.17 0.89
C THR A 124 -7.85 -13.73 1.37
N ILE A 125 -7.58 -13.50 2.65
CA ILE A 125 -7.34 -12.12 3.14
C ILE A 125 -6.05 -11.53 2.55
N SER A 126 -5.02 -12.35 2.37
CA SER A 126 -3.75 -11.92 1.77
C SER A 126 -3.93 -11.54 0.30
N GLU A 127 -4.68 -12.32 -0.46
CA GLU A 127 -5.01 -12.04 -1.87
C GLU A 127 -5.68 -10.68 -2.02
N LYS A 128 -6.71 -10.39 -1.20
CA LYS A 128 -7.37 -9.07 -1.17
C LYS A 128 -6.39 -7.93 -0.89
N ALA A 129 -5.46 -8.12 0.06
CA ALA A 129 -4.42 -7.15 0.36
C ALA A 129 -3.48 -6.90 -0.82
N PHE A 130 -3.04 -7.96 -1.50
CA PHE A 130 -2.20 -7.84 -2.68
C PHE A 130 -2.91 -7.13 -3.83
N GLU A 131 -4.15 -7.51 -4.14
CA GLU A 131 -4.92 -6.88 -5.21
C GLU A 131 -5.13 -5.38 -4.93
N SER A 132 -5.56 -5.03 -3.71
CA SER A 132 -5.73 -3.64 -3.28
C SER A 132 -4.42 -2.84 -3.38
N PHE A 133 -3.31 -3.42 -2.93
CA PHE A 133 -1.99 -2.79 -3.02
C PHE A 133 -1.56 -2.51 -4.46
N ILE A 134 -1.73 -3.47 -5.36
CA ILE A 134 -1.39 -3.31 -6.78
C ILE A 134 -2.24 -2.20 -7.40
N ASN A 135 -3.55 -2.20 -7.14
CA ASN A 135 -4.46 -1.15 -7.63
C ASN A 135 -4.03 0.24 -7.14
N ILE A 136 -3.59 0.38 -5.89
CA ILE A 136 -3.06 1.64 -5.35
C ILE A 136 -1.78 2.04 -6.07
N ARG A 137 -0.84 1.12 -6.28
CA ARG A 137 0.45 1.40 -6.96
C ARG A 137 0.25 1.78 -8.42
N GLU A 138 -0.70 1.16 -9.11
CA GLU A 138 -1.08 1.53 -10.48
C GLU A 138 -1.64 2.95 -10.55
N LYS A 139 -2.54 3.30 -9.63
CA LYS A 139 -3.08 4.67 -9.50
C LYS A 139 -1.98 5.69 -9.24
N ILE A 140 -1.05 5.41 -8.32
CA ILE A 140 0.09 6.29 -8.05
C ILE A 140 0.94 6.49 -9.31
N ALA A 141 1.28 5.40 -10.01
CA ALA A 141 2.06 5.46 -11.24
C ALA A 141 1.32 6.24 -12.35
N GLN A 142 0.00 6.10 -12.44
CA GLN A 142 -0.82 6.89 -13.36
C GLN A 142 -0.75 8.38 -13.05
N ILE A 143 -0.96 8.76 -11.78
CA ILE A 143 -0.88 10.16 -11.33
C ILE A 143 0.48 10.75 -11.67
N GLN A 144 1.57 10.02 -11.40
CA GLN A 144 2.93 10.47 -11.71
C GLN A 144 3.14 10.67 -13.22
N ARG A 145 2.66 9.75 -14.06
CA ARG A 145 2.74 9.90 -15.54
C ARG A 145 1.96 11.12 -16.03
N GLU A 146 0.74 11.32 -15.52
CA GLU A 146 -0.09 12.45 -15.88
C GLU A 146 0.52 13.77 -15.43
N GLU A 147 1.10 13.81 -14.23
CA GLU A 147 1.78 15.00 -13.71
C GLU A 147 3.00 15.38 -14.55
N ILE A 148 3.84 14.42 -14.94
CA ILE A 148 4.98 14.63 -15.84
C ILE A 148 4.49 15.16 -17.19
N ARG A 149 3.47 14.52 -17.78
CA ARG A 149 2.88 14.96 -19.05
C ARG A 149 2.34 16.39 -18.97
N ASN A 150 1.65 16.73 -17.88
CA ASN A 150 1.04 18.05 -17.72
C ASN A 150 2.09 19.15 -17.50
N ARG A 151 3.16 18.87 -16.74
CA ARG A 151 4.24 19.83 -16.48
C ARG A 151 5.10 20.09 -17.72
N TYR A 152 5.48 19.05 -18.45
CA TYR A 152 6.45 19.16 -19.55
C TYR A 152 5.82 19.14 -20.94
N GLY A 153 4.59 18.66 -21.10
CA GLY A 153 3.93 18.56 -22.41
C GLY A 153 3.86 19.89 -23.14
N LYS A 154 3.33 20.93 -22.48
CA LYS A 154 3.25 22.29 -23.06
C LYS A 154 4.62 22.92 -23.34
N PHE A 155 5.63 22.58 -22.56
CA PHE A 155 6.99 23.08 -22.76
C PHE A 155 7.65 22.42 -23.99
N LEU A 156 7.50 21.10 -24.12
CA LEU A 156 7.99 20.33 -25.26
C LEU A 156 7.27 20.70 -26.56
N GLU A 157 5.95 20.93 -26.53
CA GLU A 157 5.17 21.43 -27.67
C GLU A 157 5.72 22.78 -28.15
N LYS A 158 5.91 23.74 -27.23
CA LYS A 158 6.47 25.06 -27.56
C LYS A 158 7.90 24.99 -28.11
N LEU A 159 8.75 24.12 -27.57
CA LEU A 159 10.09 23.92 -28.11
C LEU A 159 10.03 23.35 -29.52
N ASN A 160 9.20 22.34 -29.76
CA ASN A 160 9.01 21.75 -31.08
C ASN A 160 8.50 22.78 -32.10
N GLU A 161 7.54 23.63 -31.73
CA GLU A 161 7.08 24.74 -32.57
C GLU A 161 8.21 25.72 -32.90
N LYS A 162 8.99 26.13 -31.88
CA LYS A 162 10.10 27.07 -32.05
C LYS A 162 11.21 26.51 -32.95
N TYR A 163 11.61 25.26 -32.77
CA TYR A 163 12.64 24.65 -33.60
C TYR A 163 12.16 24.39 -35.03
N LYS A 164 10.88 23.99 -35.24
CA LYS A 164 10.29 23.94 -36.58
C LYS A 164 10.30 25.29 -37.29
N LEU A 165 9.99 26.38 -36.58
CA LEU A 165 10.06 27.73 -37.12
C LEU A 165 11.49 28.13 -37.49
N MET A 166 12.47 27.75 -36.67
CA MET A 166 13.88 28.06 -36.91
C MET A 166 14.45 27.28 -38.10
N ASP A 167 14.07 26.01 -38.25
CA ASP A 167 14.43 25.19 -39.42
C ASP A 167 13.82 25.74 -40.71
N ASN A 168 12.58 26.24 -40.67
CA ASN A 168 11.95 26.89 -41.82
C ASN A 168 12.65 28.20 -42.20
N ILE A 169 12.97 29.06 -41.22
CA ILE A 169 13.67 30.33 -41.45
C ILE A 169 15.08 30.09 -41.99
N LEU A 170 15.80 29.12 -41.44
CA LEU A 170 17.13 28.76 -41.93
C LEU A 170 17.05 28.13 -43.32
N GLY A 171 16.11 27.21 -43.55
CA GLY A 171 15.88 26.57 -44.85
C GLY A 171 15.55 27.57 -45.97
N GLU A 172 14.66 28.53 -45.72
CA GLU A 172 14.33 29.61 -46.66
C GLU A 172 15.52 30.57 -46.88
N SER A 173 16.28 30.89 -45.82
CA SER A 173 17.48 31.73 -45.92
C SER A 173 18.60 31.06 -46.73
N PHE A 174 18.71 29.73 -46.71
CA PHE A 174 19.67 28.98 -47.52
C PHE A 174 19.19 28.83 -48.97
N ALA A 175 17.89 28.61 -49.20
CA ALA A 175 17.32 28.53 -50.54
C ALA A 175 17.47 29.86 -51.32
N ASN A 176 17.15 31.00 -50.68
CA ASN A 176 17.28 32.32 -51.29
C ASN A 176 18.73 32.75 -51.59
N LYS A 177 19.72 32.07 -50.99
CA LYS A 177 21.16 32.34 -51.23
C LYS A 177 21.75 31.52 -52.37
N ILE A 178 21.02 30.53 -52.89
CA ILE A 178 21.44 29.66 -54.00
C ILE A 178 20.86 30.17 -55.34
N GLU A 179 19.86 31.06 -55.29
CA GLU A 179 19.20 31.65 -56.47
C GLU A 179 19.78 33.02 -56.90
N GLU A 180 20.81 33.54 -56.21
CA GLU A 180 21.64 34.70 -56.64
C GLU A 180 22.99 34.24 -57.20
#